data_AF-A0A8K1CN90-F1
#
_entry.id   AF-A0A8K1CN90-F1
#
_cell.length_a   1.000
_cell.length_b   1.000
_cell.length_c   1.000
_cell.angle_alpha   90.00
_cell.angle_beta   90.00
_cell.angle_gamma   90.00
#
_symmetry.space_group_name_H-M   'P 1'
#
loop_
_entity.id
_entity.type
_entity.pdbx_description
1 polymer ?
#
loop_
_entity_poly.entity_id
_entity_poly.type
_entity_poly.pdbx_seq_one_letter_code
_entity_poly.pdbx_strand_id
1 'polypeptide(L)'
;MLYEPSDNDTIETVTAEAERLLDEEIYNQEMEDFYGFRVPPSGTSTWAHLRSYFDCRGQRRIAEWEDAFGSQFFSVMGCRPPGSDYATVQRMARRGIPRHWRQRVYMAMSGATEKKESEASDYYASLVAQLASRDSVSFRQIELDIDRTFGHSHTKIATEARRSVLRRVLKTYSMRNPAVGYCQGLNFIVGFLTLGVDEETAFWLLAVICEDLFPGYHIPTMADTQTDMLVIKQLIAEELPELDEFTSDVGLRRGCWLRSFFTGKRCGWLN
;
A
#
# COMPACT_ATOMS: atom_id res chain seq x y z
N MET A 1 -22.46 5.78 24.27
CA MET A 1 -21.72 4.92 25.20
C MET A 1 -21.03 3.87 24.34
N LEU A 2 -19.69 3.86 24.24
CA LEU A 2 -18.98 3.00 23.29
C LEU A 2 -18.86 1.58 23.83
N TYR A 3 -19.17 0.59 22.99
CA TYR A 3 -19.05 -0.84 23.29
C TYR A 3 -17.58 -1.26 23.33
N GLU A 4 -17.17 -2.04 24.35
CA GLU A 4 -15.81 -2.60 24.46
C GLU A 4 -15.80 -4.07 24.00
N PRO A 5 -15.18 -4.40 22.83
CA PRO A 5 -15.19 -5.76 22.31
C PRO A 5 -14.27 -6.72 23.06
N SER A 6 -14.75 -7.94 23.27
CA SER A 6 -14.04 -9.10 23.84
C SER A 6 -13.35 -9.96 22.75
N ASP A 7 -12.43 -10.83 23.15
CA ASP A 7 -11.65 -11.70 22.23
C ASP A 7 -12.50 -12.73 21.46
N ASN A 8 -13.73 -12.98 21.89
CA ASN A 8 -14.66 -13.91 21.24
C ASN A 8 -15.66 -13.22 20.32
N ASP A 9 -15.64 -11.88 20.23
CA ASP A 9 -16.61 -11.17 19.41
C ASP A 9 -16.29 -11.31 17.93
N THR A 10 -17.25 -11.87 17.21
CA THR A 10 -17.26 -11.90 15.75
C THR A 10 -17.58 -10.50 15.20
N ILE A 11 -17.19 -10.22 13.96
CA ILE A 11 -17.52 -8.95 13.30
C ILE A 11 -19.03 -8.70 13.33
N GLU A 12 -19.84 -9.74 13.20
CA GLU A 12 -21.30 -9.66 13.23
C GLU A 12 -21.85 -9.24 14.60
N THR A 13 -21.30 -9.76 15.70
CA THR A 13 -21.78 -9.43 17.06
C THR A 13 -21.43 -8.01 17.47
N VAL A 14 -20.24 -7.52 17.09
CA VAL A 14 -19.84 -6.12 17.32
C VAL A 14 -20.72 -5.15 16.52
N THR A 15 -21.12 -5.55 15.31
CA THR A 15 -21.95 -4.72 14.42
C THR A 15 -23.37 -4.58 14.99
N ALA A 16 -24.00 -5.68 15.41
CA ALA A 16 -25.40 -5.69 15.89
C ALA A 16 -25.63 -4.98 17.24
N GLU A 17 -24.65 -4.99 18.15
CA GLU A 17 -24.75 -4.30 19.46
C GLU A 17 -24.58 -2.79 19.29
N ALA A 18 -23.71 -2.39 18.37
CA ALA A 18 -23.35 -1.00 18.20
C ALA A 18 -24.36 -0.26 17.31
N GLU A 19 -25.06 -0.93 16.38
CA GLU A 19 -26.21 -0.36 15.64
C GLU A 19 -27.31 0.10 16.60
N ARG A 20 -27.43 -0.51 17.79
CA ARG A 20 -28.37 -0.10 18.85
C ARG A 20 -27.92 1.15 19.63
N LEU A 21 -26.66 1.57 19.52
CA LEU A 21 -26.04 2.59 20.39
C LEU A 21 -25.58 3.87 19.66
N LEU A 22 -25.67 3.93 18.34
CA LEU A 22 -25.30 5.11 17.56
C LEU A 22 -26.51 6.03 17.35
N ASP A 23 -26.41 7.29 17.81
CA ASP A 23 -27.38 8.35 17.54
C ASP A 23 -27.38 8.77 16.07
N GLU A 24 -28.57 9.13 15.54
CA GLU A 24 -28.77 9.58 14.15
C GLU A 24 -27.88 10.78 13.75
N GLU A 25 -27.43 11.60 14.70
CA GLU A 25 -26.53 12.74 14.44
C GLU A 25 -25.13 12.31 13.98
N ILE A 26 -24.64 11.14 14.40
CA ILE A 26 -23.33 10.61 13.97
C ILE A 26 -23.41 10.11 12.51
N TYR A 27 -24.58 9.64 12.08
CA TYR A 27 -24.81 9.12 10.73
C TYR A 27 -24.73 10.20 9.65
N ASN A 28 -25.01 11.45 10.01
CA ASN A 28 -25.06 12.59 9.11
C ASN A 28 -23.70 13.29 8.89
N GLN A 29 -22.62 12.83 9.52
CA GLN A 29 -21.27 13.36 9.29
C GLN A 29 -20.54 12.59 8.19
N GLU A 30 -19.83 13.30 7.30
CA GLU A 30 -18.89 12.67 6.37
C GLU A 30 -17.80 11.94 7.17
N MET A 31 -17.77 10.61 7.09
CA MET A 31 -16.77 9.80 7.76
C MET A 31 -15.59 9.50 6.84
N GLU A 32 -14.39 9.58 7.41
CA GLU A 32 -13.15 9.19 6.76
C GLU A 32 -12.47 8.07 7.55
N ASP A 33 -11.73 7.22 6.84
CA ASP A 33 -10.80 6.30 7.47
C ASP A 33 -9.55 7.04 8.00
N PHE A 34 -8.64 6.28 8.63
CA PHE A 34 -7.40 6.85 9.19
C PHE A 34 -6.51 7.54 8.13
N TYR A 35 -6.59 7.12 6.88
CA TYR A 35 -5.81 7.68 5.77
C TYR A 35 -6.53 8.80 5.02
N GLY A 36 -7.76 9.12 5.43
CA GLY A 36 -8.58 10.14 4.81
C GLY A 36 -9.36 9.64 3.59
N PHE A 37 -9.59 8.33 3.43
CA PHE A 37 -10.54 7.81 2.46
C PHE A 37 -11.95 7.95 3.00
N ARG A 38 -12.83 8.62 2.25
CA ARG A 38 -14.24 8.71 2.62
C ARG A 38 -14.91 7.35 2.61
N VAL A 39 -15.73 7.15 3.63
CA VAL A 39 -16.60 6.00 3.75
C VAL A 39 -17.89 6.30 2.99
N PRO A 40 -18.34 5.43 2.08
CA PRO A 40 -19.60 5.61 1.40
C PRO A 40 -20.77 5.66 2.39
N PRO A 41 -21.82 6.48 2.15
CA PRO A 41 -22.98 6.56 3.04
C PRO A 41 -23.65 5.20 3.31
N SER A 42 -23.60 4.29 2.33
CA SER A 42 -24.13 2.93 2.45
C SER A 42 -23.35 2.03 3.43
N GLY A 43 -22.14 2.42 3.83
CA GLY A 43 -21.27 1.68 4.76
C GLY A 43 -21.02 2.41 6.08
N THR A 44 -21.71 3.53 6.34
CA THR A 44 -21.50 4.39 7.52
C THR A 44 -21.73 3.63 8.83
N SER A 45 -22.88 2.95 9.02
CA SER A 45 -23.15 2.15 10.24
C SER A 45 -22.02 1.14 10.48
N THR A 46 -21.75 0.29 9.48
CA THR A 46 -20.75 -0.77 9.56
C THR A 46 -19.36 -0.21 9.87
N TRP A 47 -18.98 0.91 9.25
CA TRP A 47 -17.69 1.55 9.50
C TRP A 47 -17.55 2.10 10.91
N ALA A 48 -18.56 2.78 11.45
CA ALA A 48 -18.51 3.33 12.80
C ALA A 48 -18.22 2.24 13.85
N HIS A 49 -18.78 1.05 13.64
CA HIS A 49 -18.55 -0.13 14.50
C HIS A 49 -17.17 -0.73 14.30
N LEU A 50 -16.82 -1.00 13.04
CA LEU A 50 -15.50 -1.52 12.69
C LEU A 50 -14.38 -0.61 13.17
N ARG A 51 -14.59 0.71 13.17
CA ARG A 51 -13.61 1.68 13.65
C ARG A 51 -13.24 1.47 15.12
N SER A 52 -14.23 1.32 16.00
CA SER A 52 -13.96 1.05 17.42
C SER A 52 -13.18 -0.26 17.61
N TYR A 53 -13.59 -1.32 16.92
CA TYR A 53 -12.86 -2.60 16.90
C TYR A 53 -11.42 -2.44 16.40
N PHE A 54 -11.21 -1.72 15.29
CA PHE A 54 -9.89 -1.47 14.72
C PHE A 54 -9.01 -0.60 15.62
N ASP A 55 -9.59 0.36 16.35
CA ASP A 55 -8.87 1.20 17.30
C ASP A 55 -8.42 0.39 18.51
N CYS A 56 -9.29 -0.44 19.11
CA CYS A 56 -8.92 -1.36 20.20
C CYS A 56 -7.84 -2.35 19.75
N ARG A 57 -8.02 -2.99 18.60
CA ARG A 57 -7.02 -3.90 18.02
C ARG A 57 -5.71 -3.18 17.71
N GLY A 58 -5.80 -1.92 17.28
CA GLY A 58 -4.67 -1.05 17.03
C GLY A 58 -3.87 -0.77 18.31
N GLN A 59 -4.52 -0.44 19.41
CA GLN A 59 -3.88 -0.21 20.70
C GLN A 59 -3.22 -1.47 21.26
N ARG A 60 -3.90 -2.62 21.21
CA ARG A 60 -3.32 -3.90 21.64
C ARG A 60 -2.09 -4.24 20.81
N ARG A 61 -2.14 -4.03 19.50
CA ARG A 61 -0.98 -4.21 18.62
C ARG A 61 0.17 -3.27 18.99
N ILE A 62 -0.11 -2.01 19.36
CA ILE A 62 0.95 -1.11 19.84
C ILE A 62 1.60 -1.69 21.09
N ALA A 63 0.80 -2.10 22.09
CA ALA A 63 1.30 -2.69 23.33
C ALA A 63 2.12 -3.97 23.07
N GLU A 64 1.66 -4.87 22.18
CA GLU A 64 2.41 -6.08 21.80
C GLU A 64 3.78 -5.73 21.16
N TRP A 65 3.83 -4.72 20.30
CA TRP A 65 5.08 -4.29 19.67
C TRP A 65 5.99 -3.57 20.66
N GLU A 66 5.44 -2.79 21.58
CA GLU A 66 6.20 -2.15 22.66
C GLU A 66 6.74 -3.15 23.68
N ASP A 67 5.99 -4.21 24.02
CA ASP A 67 6.46 -5.29 24.88
C ASP A 67 7.58 -6.10 24.20
N ALA A 68 7.38 -6.45 22.93
CA ALA A 68 8.35 -7.25 22.18
C ALA A 68 9.65 -6.51 21.88
N PHE A 69 9.60 -5.19 21.66
CA PHE A 69 10.76 -4.46 21.17
C PHE A 69 11.09 -3.16 21.92
N GLY A 70 10.12 -2.53 22.60
CA GLY A 70 10.30 -1.42 23.54
C GLY A 70 11.38 -0.38 23.21
N SER A 71 12.12 0.03 24.23
CA SER A 71 13.22 1.01 24.10
C SER A 71 14.43 0.50 23.29
N GLN A 72 14.55 -0.82 23.10
CA GLN A 72 15.62 -1.45 22.33
C GLN A 72 15.34 -1.47 20.82
N PHE A 73 14.09 -1.25 20.40
CA PHE A 73 13.69 -1.27 19.00
C PHE A 73 14.48 -0.28 18.14
N PHE A 74 14.83 0.88 18.73
CA PHE A 74 15.56 1.95 18.06
C PHE A 74 17.00 1.57 17.70
N SER A 75 17.64 0.68 18.46
CA SER A 75 19.00 0.20 18.15
C SER A 75 19.00 -1.00 17.20
N VAL A 76 17.92 -1.79 17.20
CA VAL A 76 17.84 -3.05 16.44
C VAL A 76 17.45 -2.84 14.97
N MET A 77 16.64 -1.82 14.67
CA MET A 77 16.06 -1.63 13.32
C MET A 77 16.68 -0.46 12.54
N GLY A 78 17.85 0.03 12.96
CA GLY A 78 18.68 0.90 12.12
C GLY A 78 19.18 0.20 10.85
N CYS A 79 19.19 -1.14 10.87
CA CYS A 79 19.57 -2.03 9.78
C CYS A 79 18.70 -3.31 9.87
N ARG A 80 18.86 -4.22 8.91
CA ARG A 80 18.12 -5.49 8.90
C ARG A 80 18.36 -6.27 10.20
N PRO A 81 17.30 -6.67 10.93
CA PRO A 81 17.46 -7.30 12.23
C PRO A 81 18.14 -8.67 12.11
N PRO A 82 18.93 -9.09 13.12
CA PRO A 82 19.55 -10.42 13.14
C PRO A 82 18.50 -11.54 13.12
N GLY A 83 18.90 -12.74 12.69
CA GLY A 83 17.97 -13.80 12.22
C GLY A 83 16.82 -14.19 13.17
N SER A 84 17.04 -14.26 14.49
CA SER A 84 15.98 -14.56 15.47
C SER A 84 14.93 -13.44 15.57
N ASP A 85 15.38 -12.20 15.46
CA ASP A 85 14.55 -11.01 15.59
C ASP A 85 13.77 -10.78 14.29
N TYR A 86 14.39 -11.07 13.13
CA TYR A 86 13.72 -11.03 11.82
C TYR A 86 12.48 -11.92 11.77
N ALA A 87 12.56 -13.17 12.24
CA ALA A 87 11.42 -14.09 12.25
C ALA A 87 10.28 -13.60 13.17
N THR A 88 10.62 -13.01 14.31
CA THR A 88 9.65 -12.43 15.25
C THR A 88 8.98 -11.19 14.65
N VAL A 89 9.76 -10.27 14.09
CA VAL A 89 9.24 -9.09 13.37
C VAL A 89 8.33 -9.52 12.22
N GLN A 90 8.71 -10.54 11.42
CA GLN A 90 7.90 -11.04 10.32
C GLN A 90 6.56 -11.63 10.80
N ARG A 91 6.56 -12.42 11.89
CA ARG A 91 5.34 -12.97 12.49
C ARG A 91 4.41 -11.86 12.97
N MET A 92 4.94 -10.84 13.64
CA MET A 92 4.15 -9.71 14.13
C MET A 92 3.66 -8.82 12.99
N ALA A 93 4.49 -8.62 11.95
CA ALA A 93 4.12 -7.86 10.76
C ALA A 93 2.93 -8.48 10.01
N ARG A 94 2.82 -9.82 9.97
CA ARG A 94 1.65 -10.52 9.41
C ARG A 94 0.35 -10.24 10.19
N ARG A 95 0.44 -9.95 11.49
CA ARG A 95 -0.69 -9.49 12.33
C ARG A 95 -0.95 -7.97 12.19
N GLY A 96 -0.07 -7.28 11.46
CA GLY A 96 -0.08 -5.86 11.13
C GLY A 96 0.97 -5.06 11.90
N ILE A 97 1.51 -4.03 11.25
CA ILE A 97 2.51 -3.13 11.82
C ILE A 97 1.84 -1.85 12.34
N PRO A 98 2.10 -1.42 13.59
CA PRO A 98 1.68 -0.12 14.11
C PRO A 98 2.11 1.02 13.19
N ARG A 99 1.22 1.99 12.98
CA ARG A 99 1.43 3.03 11.98
C ARG A 99 2.71 3.83 12.18
N HIS A 100 2.99 4.22 13.42
CA HIS A 100 4.19 4.98 13.78
C HIS A 100 5.49 4.16 13.68
N TRP A 101 5.39 2.84 13.49
CA TRP A 101 6.55 1.93 13.31
C TRP A 101 6.77 1.57 11.85
N ARG A 102 5.77 1.74 10.98
CA ARG A 102 5.81 1.30 9.57
C ARG A 102 7.04 1.78 8.83
N GLN A 103 7.37 3.06 8.95
CA GLN A 103 8.53 3.61 8.26
C GLN A 103 9.81 2.85 8.59
N ARG A 104 10.10 2.66 9.87
CA ARG A 104 11.29 1.95 10.33
C ARG A 104 11.24 0.47 9.96
N VAL A 105 10.10 -0.18 10.19
CA VAL A 105 9.92 -1.61 9.88
C VAL A 105 10.05 -1.87 8.39
N TYR A 106 9.43 -1.06 7.54
CA TYR A 106 9.54 -1.19 6.09
C TYR A 106 10.97 -0.97 5.62
N MET A 107 11.65 0.06 6.12
CA MET A 107 13.04 0.34 5.74
C MET A 107 13.98 -0.83 6.11
N ALA A 108 13.93 -1.30 7.35
CA ALA A 108 14.80 -2.37 7.83
C ALA A 108 14.46 -3.75 7.24
N MET A 109 13.17 -4.10 7.11
CA MET A 109 12.78 -5.43 6.62
C MET A 109 12.97 -5.59 5.12
N SER A 110 12.88 -4.49 4.37
CA SER A 110 13.05 -4.50 2.91
C SER A 110 14.51 -4.42 2.47
N GLY A 111 15.41 -3.90 3.33
CA GLY A 111 16.79 -3.58 2.94
C GLY A 111 16.96 -2.17 2.36
N ALA A 112 15.92 -1.33 2.44
CA ALA A 112 15.95 0.03 1.92
C ALA A 112 16.88 0.95 2.72
N THR A 113 17.12 0.65 4.00
CA THR A 113 18.11 1.40 4.79
C THR A 113 19.51 1.21 4.21
N GLU A 114 19.91 -0.04 3.99
CA GLU A 114 21.22 -0.38 3.42
C GLU A 114 21.37 0.18 2.00
N LYS A 115 20.29 0.12 1.19
CA LYS A 115 20.29 0.73 -0.15
C LYS A 115 20.49 2.25 -0.08
N LYS A 116 19.83 2.94 0.86
CA LYS A 116 20.02 4.37 1.11
C LYS A 116 21.45 4.68 1.56
N GLU A 117 21.99 3.92 2.49
CA GLU A 117 23.33 4.12 3.06
C GLU A 117 24.46 3.80 2.07
N SER A 118 24.19 2.97 1.06
CA SER A 118 25.14 2.69 -0.02
C SER A 118 25.36 3.86 -0.98
N GLU A 119 24.52 4.89 -0.88
CA GLU A 119 24.51 6.07 -1.76
C GLU A 119 24.89 7.32 -0.97
N ALA A 120 25.17 8.42 -1.67
CA ALA A 120 25.47 9.69 -1.01
C ALA A 120 24.29 10.17 -0.14
N SER A 121 24.58 10.80 1.00
CA SER A 121 23.55 11.27 1.94
C SER A 121 22.56 12.27 1.32
N ASP A 122 22.97 12.99 0.27
CA ASP A 122 22.17 13.94 -0.49
C ASP A 122 21.63 13.38 -1.81
N TYR A 123 21.75 12.07 -2.05
CA TYR A 123 21.42 11.43 -3.33
C TYR A 123 20.01 11.79 -3.83
N TYR A 124 18.98 11.59 -3.00
CA TYR A 124 17.60 11.93 -3.35
C TYR A 124 17.44 13.43 -3.64
N ALA A 125 17.97 14.29 -2.77
CA ALA A 125 17.90 15.74 -2.92
C ALA A 125 18.59 16.22 -4.21
N SER A 126 19.73 15.62 -4.56
CA SER A 126 20.50 15.93 -5.76
C SER A 126 19.73 15.59 -7.04
N LEU A 127 18.98 14.49 -7.05
CA LEU A 127 18.14 14.10 -8.19
C LEU A 127 16.89 14.98 -8.28
N VAL A 128 16.26 15.32 -7.14
CA VAL A 128 15.12 16.24 -7.10
C VAL A 128 15.50 17.61 -7.68
N ALA A 129 16.68 18.13 -7.35
CA ALA A 129 17.18 19.39 -7.88
C ALA A 129 17.34 19.39 -9.41
N GLN A 130 17.61 18.22 -10.01
CA GLN A 130 17.76 18.05 -11.45
C GLN A 130 16.42 17.92 -12.20
N LEU A 131 15.30 17.71 -11.50
CA LEU A 131 14.00 17.47 -12.16
C LEU A 131 13.58 18.60 -13.10
N ALA A 132 13.89 19.85 -12.76
CA ALA A 132 13.48 21.02 -13.54
C ALA A 132 14.20 21.13 -14.90
N SER A 133 15.40 20.54 -15.03
CA SER A 133 16.20 20.60 -16.25
C SER A 133 16.06 19.34 -17.12
N ARG A 134 15.17 18.42 -16.75
CA ARG A 134 14.98 17.13 -17.42
C ARG A 134 13.58 17.00 -17.98
N ASP A 135 13.50 16.37 -19.15
CA ASP A 135 12.25 15.89 -19.74
C ASP A 135 12.47 14.46 -20.24
N SER A 136 11.44 13.63 -20.10
CA SER A 136 11.48 12.23 -20.54
C SER A 136 10.07 11.73 -20.85
N VAL A 137 10.00 10.62 -21.59
CA VAL A 137 8.71 9.93 -21.84
C VAL A 137 8.05 9.55 -20.51
N SER A 138 8.84 9.07 -19.55
CA SER A 138 8.39 8.74 -18.19
C SER A 138 7.78 9.96 -17.50
N PHE A 139 8.41 11.13 -17.58
CA PHE A 139 7.91 12.36 -16.94
C PHE A 139 6.54 12.77 -17.49
N ARG A 140 6.36 12.71 -18.81
CA ARG A 140 5.08 13.02 -19.45
C ARG A 140 3.99 12.02 -19.05
N GLN A 141 4.32 10.73 -19.01
CA GLN A 141 3.37 9.69 -18.58
C GLN A 141 2.99 9.85 -17.10
N ILE A 142 3.93 10.23 -16.25
CA ILE A 142 3.68 10.52 -14.82
C ILE A 142 2.67 11.66 -14.67
N GLU A 143 2.81 12.77 -15.41
CA GLU A 143 1.84 13.87 -15.31
C GLU A 143 0.42 13.45 -15.73
N LEU A 144 0.30 12.66 -16.81
CA LEU A 144 -0.99 12.11 -17.25
C LEU A 144 -1.63 11.22 -16.18
N ASP A 145 -0.82 10.52 -15.40
CA ASP A 145 -1.28 9.57 -14.39
C ASP A 145 -1.60 10.24 -13.07
N ILE A 146 -0.85 11.28 -12.67
CA ILE A 146 -1.02 11.96 -11.37
C ILE A 146 -2.43 12.53 -11.20
N ASP A 147 -2.98 13.17 -12.24
CA ASP A 147 -4.30 13.82 -12.13
C ASP A 147 -5.45 12.81 -11.96
N ARG A 148 -5.29 11.60 -12.53
CA ARG A 148 -6.24 10.49 -12.35
C ARG A 148 -5.96 9.64 -11.11
N THR A 149 -4.77 9.75 -10.53
CA THR A 149 -4.36 8.99 -9.34
C THR A 149 -5.13 9.51 -8.14
N PHE A 150 -6.03 8.68 -7.59
CA PHE A 150 -6.96 9.07 -6.53
C PHE A 150 -7.96 10.18 -6.90
N GLY A 151 -8.06 10.59 -8.16
CA GLY A 151 -8.92 11.72 -8.59
C GLY A 151 -10.43 11.53 -8.34
N HIS A 152 -10.90 10.28 -8.22
CA HIS A 152 -12.30 9.95 -7.89
C HIS A 152 -12.50 9.67 -6.39
N SER A 153 -11.41 9.46 -5.67
CA SER A 153 -11.46 9.30 -4.23
C SER A 153 -11.36 10.70 -3.65
N HIS A 154 -12.38 11.17 -2.94
CA HIS A 154 -12.30 12.45 -2.23
C HIS A 154 -11.36 12.35 -1.02
N THR A 155 -10.11 11.96 -1.27
CA THR A 155 -9.10 11.61 -0.28
C THR A 155 -8.16 12.76 0.00
N LYS A 156 -7.51 12.71 1.16
CA LYS A 156 -6.39 13.60 1.50
C LYS A 156 -5.19 13.47 0.53
N ILE A 157 -5.10 12.36 -0.23
CA ILE A 157 -4.08 12.15 -1.27
C ILE A 157 -4.34 13.00 -2.52
N ALA A 158 -5.60 13.38 -2.78
CA ALA A 158 -5.96 14.22 -3.93
C ALA A 158 -5.57 15.71 -3.75
N THR A 159 -4.93 16.07 -2.63
CA THR A 159 -4.41 17.44 -2.42
C THR A 159 -3.19 17.71 -3.30
N GLU A 160 -3.03 18.96 -3.74
CA GLU A 160 -1.89 19.31 -4.60
C GLU A 160 -0.54 19.09 -3.91
N ALA A 161 -0.47 19.32 -2.59
CA ALA A 161 0.72 19.03 -1.81
C ALA A 161 1.13 17.54 -1.92
N ARG A 162 0.17 16.62 -1.82
CA ARG A 162 0.42 15.17 -1.95
C ARG A 162 0.71 14.76 -3.38
N ARG A 163 0.00 15.31 -4.37
CA ARG A 163 0.32 15.09 -5.80
C ARG A 163 1.74 15.54 -6.14
N SER A 164 2.18 16.66 -5.56
CA SER A 164 3.55 17.17 -5.71
C SER A 164 4.60 16.21 -5.13
N VAL A 165 4.31 15.58 -3.98
CA VAL A 165 5.15 14.51 -3.42
C VAL A 165 5.22 13.31 -4.38
N LEU A 166 4.07 12.83 -4.87
CA LEU A 166 4.01 11.72 -5.84
C LEU A 166 4.83 12.02 -7.09
N ARG A 167 4.69 13.24 -7.62
CA ARG A 167 5.44 13.73 -8.78
C ARG A 167 6.93 13.66 -8.56
N ARG A 168 7.43 14.17 -7.43
CA ARG A 168 8.86 14.14 -7.11
C ARG A 168 9.36 12.72 -7.01
N VAL A 169 8.72 11.87 -6.19
CA VAL A 169 9.19 10.49 -5.98
C VAL A 169 9.23 9.69 -7.30
N LEU A 170 8.16 9.74 -8.09
CA LEU A 170 8.07 8.98 -9.35
C LEU A 170 9.09 9.46 -10.39
N LYS A 171 9.21 10.78 -10.57
CA LYS A 171 10.18 11.33 -11.53
C LYS A 171 11.60 11.03 -11.10
N THR A 172 11.91 11.25 -9.82
CA THR A 172 13.22 10.95 -9.25
C THR A 172 13.58 9.47 -9.41
N TYR A 173 12.62 8.56 -9.17
CA TYR A 173 12.84 7.13 -9.39
C TYR A 173 13.10 6.78 -10.85
N SER A 174 12.33 7.36 -11.78
CA SER A 174 12.55 7.14 -13.22
C SER A 174 13.92 7.63 -13.71
N MET A 175 14.54 8.59 -13.00
CA MET A 175 15.92 9.02 -13.24
C MET A 175 16.95 8.06 -12.64
N ARG A 176 16.69 7.53 -11.44
CA ARG A 176 17.57 6.54 -10.78
C ARG A 176 17.72 5.29 -11.64
N ASN A 177 16.61 4.76 -12.14
CA ASN A 177 16.61 3.55 -12.96
C ASN A 177 15.85 3.77 -14.28
N PRO A 178 16.52 4.30 -15.33
CA PRO A 178 15.89 4.54 -16.63
C PRO A 178 15.44 3.27 -17.35
N ALA A 179 16.01 2.11 -17.01
CA ALA A 179 15.64 0.83 -17.62
C ALA A 179 14.23 0.37 -17.18
N VAL A 180 13.88 0.62 -15.92
CA VAL A 180 12.49 0.49 -15.43
C VAL A 180 11.67 1.70 -15.88
N GLY A 181 12.22 2.90 -15.70
CA GLY A 181 11.57 4.16 -16.06
C GLY A 181 10.29 4.38 -15.25
N TYR A 182 9.17 4.53 -15.94
CA TYR A 182 7.84 4.60 -15.31
C TYR A 182 6.88 3.62 -15.98
N CYS A 183 6.29 2.74 -15.18
CA CYS A 183 5.18 1.89 -15.56
C CYS A 183 3.91 2.34 -14.85
N GLN A 184 2.79 2.35 -15.59
CA GLN A 184 1.47 2.63 -15.02
C GLN A 184 1.14 1.60 -13.93
N GLY A 185 0.81 2.09 -12.74
CA GLY A 185 0.67 1.30 -11.51
C GLY A 185 1.60 1.78 -10.41
N LEU A 186 2.81 2.24 -10.75
CA LEU A 186 3.78 2.78 -9.78
C LEU A 186 3.22 3.99 -9.02
N ASN A 187 2.39 4.80 -9.67
CA ASN A 187 1.68 5.93 -9.05
C ASN A 187 0.81 5.51 -7.86
N PHE A 188 0.14 4.36 -7.93
CA PHE A 188 -0.65 3.85 -6.82
C PHE A 188 0.24 3.28 -5.71
N ILE A 189 1.33 2.59 -6.06
CA ILE A 189 2.29 2.07 -5.09
C ILE A 189 2.87 3.23 -4.26
N VAL A 190 3.39 4.26 -4.91
CA VAL A 190 3.90 5.45 -4.21
C VAL A 190 2.78 6.14 -3.44
N GLY A 191 1.58 6.23 -4.01
CA GLY A 191 0.35 6.63 -3.33
C GLY A 191 0.19 5.99 -1.96
N PHE A 192 0.19 4.67 -1.92
CA PHE A 192 0.04 3.91 -0.68
C PHE A 192 1.24 4.01 0.26
N LEU A 193 2.47 4.09 -0.27
CA LEU A 193 3.66 4.28 0.56
C LEU A 193 3.58 5.61 1.32
N THR A 194 3.25 6.71 0.63
CA THR A 194 3.19 8.06 1.22
C THR A 194 2.09 8.23 2.28
N LEU A 195 1.20 7.25 2.46
CA LEU A 195 0.24 7.21 3.56
C LEU A 195 0.87 6.83 4.90
N GLY A 196 1.99 6.10 4.88
CA GLY A 196 2.63 5.55 6.07
C GLY A 196 4.05 6.02 6.33
N VAL A 197 4.69 6.68 5.35
CA VAL A 197 6.10 7.10 5.42
C VAL A 197 6.31 8.49 4.81
N ASP A 198 7.46 9.10 5.11
CA ASP A 198 7.87 10.34 4.46
C ASP A 198 8.27 10.15 2.98
N GLU A 199 8.45 11.28 2.28
CA GLU A 199 8.73 11.33 0.85
C GLU A 199 10.01 10.57 0.43
N GLU A 200 11.12 10.80 1.14
CA GLU A 200 12.39 10.18 0.78
C GLU A 200 12.36 8.69 1.10
N THR A 201 11.76 8.32 2.23
CA THR A 201 11.56 6.91 2.56
C THR A 201 10.71 6.21 1.49
N ALA A 202 9.65 6.85 0.99
CA ALA A 202 8.84 6.28 -0.10
C ALA A 202 9.67 6.04 -1.37
N PHE A 203 10.63 6.92 -1.68
CA PHE A 203 11.56 6.74 -2.81
C PHE A 203 12.45 5.50 -2.64
N TRP A 204 13.06 5.30 -1.47
CA TRP A 204 13.92 4.14 -1.23
C TRP A 204 13.14 2.83 -1.19
N LEU A 205 11.94 2.84 -0.60
CA LEU A 205 11.04 1.69 -0.62
C LEU A 205 10.60 1.34 -2.04
N LEU A 206 10.30 2.34 -2.87
CA LEU A 206 10.01 2.11 -4.30
C LEU A 206 11.22 1.50 -5.01
N ALA A 207 12.43 1.97 -4.73
CA ALA A 207 13.64 1.41 -5.32
C ALA A 207 13.81 -0.07 -4.97
N VAL A 208 13.63 -0.44 -3.71
CA VAL A 208 13.69 -1.85 -3.29
C VAL A 208 12.58 -2.69 -3.93
N ILE A 209 11.34 -2.18 -4.00
CA ILE A 209 10.22 -2.88 -4.63
C ILE A 209 10.55 -3.22 -6.10
N CYS A 210 11.06 -2.24 -6.84
CA CYS A 210 11.30 -2.37 -8.27
C CYS A 210 12.65 -3.01 -8.63
N GLU A 211 13.66 -2.95 -7.76
CA GLU A 211 15.01 -3.45 -8.07
C GLU A 211 15.31 -4.80 -7.42
N ASP A 212 14.80 -5.05 -6.20
CA ASP A 212 15.20 -6.20 -5.40
C ASP A 212 14.05 -7.19 -5.17
N LEU A 213 12.84 -6.71 -4.86
CA LEU A 213 11.70 -7.58 -4.54
C LEU A 213 10.98 -8.09 -5.80
N PHE A 214 10.75 -7.20 -6.77
CA PHE A 214 9.95 -7.50 -7.97
C PHE A 214 10.57 -6.92 -9.27
N PRO A 215 11.80 -7.34 -9.63
CA PRO A 215 12.55 -6.75 -10.75
C PRO A 215 11.86 -6.88 -12.12
N GLY A 216 11.12 -7.95 -12.40
CA GLY A 216 10.44 -8.13 -13.70
C GLY A 216 8.97 -7.71 -13.72
N TYR A 217 8.45 -7.12 -12.65
CA TYR A 217 7.05 -6.67 -12.58
C TYR A 217 6.81 -5.34 -13.30
N HIS A 218 7.69 -4.38 -13.08
CA HIS A 218 7.49 -2.99 -13.52
C HIS A 218 8.30 -2.59 -14.75
N ILE A 219 9.00 -3.55 -15.37
CA ILE A 219 9.66 -3.37 -16.66
C ILE A 219 8.63 -3.38 -17.82
N PRO A 220 8.95 -2.83 -19.00
CA PRO A 220 8.02 -2.74 -20.13
C PRO A 220 7.43 -4.09 -20.57
N THR A 221 8.19 -5.18 -20.44
CA THR A 221 7.73 -6.53 -20.80
C THR A 221 6.77 -7.13 -19.77
N MET A 222 6.80 -6.64 -18.51
CA MET A 222 6.01 -7.18 -17.40
C MET A 222 6.11 -8.71 -17.26
N ALA A 223 7.29 -9.28 -17.51
CA ALA A 223 7.46 -10.73 -17.67
C ALA A 223 7.05 -11.52 -16.41
N ASP A 224 7.45 -11.04 -15.22
CA ASP A 224 7.13 -11.71 -13.96
C ASP A 224 5.65 -11.59 -13.63
N THR A 225 5.05 -10.42 -13.90
CA THR A 225 3.61 -10.20 -13.73
C THR A 225 2.79 -11.15 -14.62
N GLN A 226 3.20 -11.37 -15.86
CA GLN A 226 2.55 -12.33 -16.74
C GLN A 226 2.70 -13.77 -16.24
N THR A 227 3.86 -14.10 -15.69
CA THR A 227 4.13 -15.43 -15.11
C THR A 227 3.23 -15.70 -13.91
N ASP A 228 3.15 -14.76 -12.96
CA ASP A 228 2.32 -14.93 -11.76
C ASP A 228 0.82 -14.91 -12.06
N MET A 229 0.39 -14.22 -13.12
CA MET A 229 -0.98 -14.34 -13.63
C MET A 229 -1.31 -15.77 -14.10
N LEU A 230 -0.35 -16.48 -14.70
CA LEU A 230 -0.55 -17.87 -15.10
C LEU A 230 -0.58 -18.80 -13.89
N VAL A 231 0.27 -18.57 -12.89
CA VAL A 231 0.28 -19.33 -11.63
C VAL A 231 -1.06 -19.17 -10.91
N ILE A 232 -1.56 -17.94 -10.75
CA ILE A 232 -2.86 -17.69 -10.11
C ILE A 232 -4.00 -18.35 -10.90
N LYS A 233 -3.94 -18.29 -12.23
CA LYS A 233 -4.93 -18.96 -13.08
C LYS A 233 -4.95 -20.48 -12.82
N GLN A 234 -3.79 -21.10 -12.67
CA GLN A 234 -3.70 -22.53 -12.36
C GLN A 234 -4.24 -22.84 -10.96
N LEU A 235 -3.87 -22.04 -9.95
CA LEU A 235 -4.36 -22.20 -8.59
C LEU A 235 -5.89 -22.04 -8.49
N ILE A 236 -6.48 -21.11 -9.25
CA ILE A 236 -7.94 -20.96 -9.29
C ILE A 236 -8.59 -22.23 -9.87
N ALA A 237 -8.04 -22.78 -10.95
CA ALA A 237 -8.58 -24.00 -11.55
C ALA A 237 -8.46 -25.23 -10.63
N GLU A 238 -7.40 -25.30 -9.82
CA GLU A 238 -7.14 -26.41 -8.90
C GLU A 238 -7.94 -26.30 -7.59
N GLU A 239 -7.92 -25.13 -6.97
CA GLU A 239 -8.48 -24.92 -5.63
C GLU A 239 -9.94 -24.42 -5.65
N LEU A 240 -10.37 -23.78 -6.74
CA LEU A 240 -11.69 -23.14 -6.88
C LEU A 240 -12.34 -23.46 -8.25
N PRO A 241 -12.59 -24.73 -8.58
CA PRO A 241 -13.06 -25.16 -9.91
C PRO A 241 -14.40 -24.53 -10.32
N GLU A 242 -15.33 -24.35 -9.37
CA GLU A 242 -16.61 -23.68 -9.61
C GLU A 242 -16.44 -22.22 -10.07
N LEU A 243 -15.43 -21.54 -9.52
CA LEU A 243 -15.09 -20.17 -9.93
C LEU A 243 -14.44 -20.14 -11.32
N ASP A 244 -13.59 -21.11 -11.65
CA ASP A 244 -12.97 -21.20 -12.98
C ASP A 244 -14.02 -21.44 -14.08
N GLU A 245 -14.98 -22.33 -13.82
CA GLU A 245 -16.11 -22.59 -14.72
C GLU A 245 -16.96 -21.34 -14.91
N PHE A 246 -17.36 -20.69 -13.82
CA PHE A 246 -18.12 -19.42 -13.88
C PHE A 246 -17.39 -18.36 -14.69
N THR A 247 -16.09 -18.13 -14.44
CA THR A 247 -15.33 -17.10 -15.18
C THR A 247 -15.23 -17.41 -16.67
N SER A 248 -15.19 -18.70 -17.03
CA SER A 248 -15.20 -19.14 -18.42
C SER A 248 -16.56 -18.87 -19.09
N ASP A 249 -17.66 -19.12 -18.39
CA ASP A 249 -19.03 -18.93 -18.87
C ASP A 249 -19.38 -17.45 -19.10
N VAL A 250 -18.97 -16.56 -18.19
CA VAL A 250 -19.21 -15.11 -18.34
C VAL A 250 -18.24 -14.42 -19.31
N GLY A 251 -17.45 -15.20 -20.06
CA GLY A 251 -16.54 -14.69 -21.10
C GLY A 251 -15.37 -13.88 -20.54
N LEU A 252 -15.10 -14.02 -19.25
CA LEU A 252 -13.98 -13.35 -18.61
C LEU A 252 -12.72 -14.10 -18.98
N ARG A 253 -11.93 -13.53 -19.89
CA ARG A 253 -10.60 -14.07 -20.20
C ARG A 253 -9.85 -14.27 -18.89
N ARG A 254 -9.62 -15.54 -18.55
CA ARG A 254 -8.91 -15.99 -17.36
C ARG A 254 -7.62 -15.16 -17.20
N GLY A 255 -7.62 -14.23 -16.24
CA GLY A 255 -6.49 -13.35 -15.93
C GLY A 255 -6.62 -11.86 -16.29
N CYS A 256 -7.65 -11.43 -17.03
CA CYS A 256 -7.84 -10.01 -17.37
C CYS A 256 -7.97 -9.14 -16.10
N TRP A 257 -8.79 -9.56 -15.14
CA TRP A 257 -8.98 -8.89 -13.85
C TRP A 257 -7.73 -8.87 -12.97
N LEU A 258 -6.90 -9.91 -13.06
CA LEU A 258 -5.64 -9.98 -12.31
C LEU A 258 -4.71 -8.84 -12.74
N ARG A 259 -4.76 -8.41 -13.99
CA ARG A 259 -4.00 -7.23 -14.44
C ARG A 259 -4.47 -5.95 -13.77
N SER A 260 -5.77 -5.79 -13.55
CA SER A 260 -6.28 -4.67 -12.75
C SER A 260 -5.82 -4.76 -11.29
N PHE A 261 -5.75 -5.96 -10.73
CA PHE A 261 -5.26 -6.19 -9.37
C PHE A 261 -3.78 -5.79 -9.20
N PHE A 262 -2.93 -6.17 -10.16
CA PHE A 262 -1.48 -5.88 -10.09
C PHE A 262 -1.08 -4.48 -10.60
N THR A 263 -1.86 -3.87 -11.49
CA THR A 263 -1.42 -2.64 -12.21
C THR A 263 -2.40 -1.46 -12.12
N GLY A 264 -3.58 -1.66 -11.53
CA GLY A 264 -4.62 -0.62 -11.50
C GLY A 264 -5.22 -0.27 -12.86
N LYS A 265 -4.82 -0.93 -13.97
CA LYS A 265 -5.45 -0.77 -15.29
C LYS A 265 -6.79 -1.50 -15.30
N ARG A 266 -7.91 -0.80 -15.54
CA ARG A 266 -9.14 -1.47 -16.00
C ARG A 266 -8.80 -2.25 -17.28
N CYS A 267 -9.40 -3.42 -17.45
CA CYS A 267 -9.36 -4.14 -18.72
C CYS A 267 -9.98 -3.25 -19.81
N GLY A 268 -9.15 -2.46 -20.46
CA GLY A 268 -9.45 -1.97 -21.79
C GLY A 268 -9.46 -3.20 -22.67
N TRP A 269 -10.62 -3.53 -23.22
CA TRP A 269 -10.76 -4.47 -24.31
C TRP A 269 -9.84 -3.99 -25.43
N LEU A 270 -8.64 -4.58 -25.50
CA LEU A 270 -7.76 -4.45 -26.65
C LEU A 270 -8.42 -5.29 -27.74
N ASN A 271 -9.09 -4.61 -28.67
CA ASN A 271 -9.19 -5.09 -30.05
C ASN A 271 -7.80 -5.12 -30.67
#